data_AF-A0A6I3GJU7-F1
#
_entry.id   AF-A0A6I3GJU7-F1
#
_cell.length_a   1.000
_cell.length_b   1.000
_cell.length_c   1.000
_cell.angle_alpha   90.00
_cell.angle_beta   90.00
_cell.angle_gamma   90.00
#
_symmetry.space_group_name_H-M   'P 1'
#
loop_
_entity.id
_entity.type
_entity.pdbx_description
1 polymer ?
#
loop_
_entity_poly.entity_id
_entity_poly.type
_entity_poly.pdbx_seq_one_letter_code
_entity_poly.pdbx_strand_id
1 'polypeptide(L)'
;MSPRSGLVLAVVSVAGLAMFLWPLILSPTSGISHNRDAPFIFALILPALIAVLLAELHGANGIDTKALAMLGVLTAFGAVLRPLGAGVAGIETVFFLLILAGRVYGPGFGFVLGSTTMFASALLTGGIGPWLPFQMLAASWIGLGAGLLPTAKGRAEI
;
A
#
# COMPACT_ATOMS: atom_id res chain seq x y z
N MET A 1 0.71 -18.13 -0.60
CA MET A 1 1.75 -17.09 -0.87
C MET A 1 3.07 -17.80 -1.01
N SER A 2 3.85 -17.54 -2.05
CA SER A 2 5.15 -18.22 -2.20
C SER A 2 6.13 -17.72 -1.12
N PRO A 3 7.10 -18.54 -0.67
CA PRO A 3 8.12 -18.11 0.30
C PRO A 3 8.89 -16.88 -0.19
N ARG A 4 9.16 -16.82 -1.50
CA ARG A 4 9.83 -15.70 -2.17
C ARG A 4 9.00 -14.42 -2.10
N SER A 5 7.71 -14.48 -2.46
CA SER A 5 6.80 -13.32 -2.35
C SER A 5 6.65 -12.84 -0.91
N GLY A 6 6.62 -13.75 0.06
CA GLY A 6 6.60 -13.41 1.48
C GLY A 6 7.86 -12.66 1.92
N LEU A 7 9.03 -13.11 1.46
CA LEU A 7 10.31 -12.45 1.74
C LEU A 7 10.36 -11.03 1.15
N VAL A 8 9.92 -10.84 -0.09
CA VAL A 8 9.88 -9.51 -0.70
C VAL A 8 8.91 -8.57 0.03
N LEU A 9 7.71 -9.05 0.39
CA LEU A 9 6.76 -8.28 1.21
C LEU A 9 7.34 -7.89 2.58
N ALA A 10 8.09 -8.80 3.21
CA ALA A 10 8.76 -8.53 4.47
C ALA A 10 9.84 -7.46 4.31
N VAL A 11 10.70 -7.56 3.29
CA VAL A 11 11.75 -6.57 3.00
C VAL A 11 11.14 -5.19 2.75
N VAL A 12 10.11 -5.09 1.91
CA VAL A 12 9.44 -3.81 1.63
C VAL A 12 8.76 -3.25 2.89
N SER A 13 8.17 -4.11 3.72
CA SER A 13 7.55 -3.66 4.98
C SER A 13 8.59 -3.19 6.00
N VAL A 14 9.73 -3.87 6.12
CA VAL A 14 10.82 -3.43 7.01
C VAL A 14 11.42 -2.11 6.53
N ALA A 15 11.67 -1.97 5.23
CA ALA A 15 12.15 -0.72 4.65
C ALA A 15 11.16 0.43 4.87
N GLY A 16 9.87 0.17 4.66
CA GLY A 16 8.80 1.14 4.93
C GLY A 16 8.69 1.51 6.40
N LEU A 17 8.81 0.56 7.32
CA LEU A 17 8.84 0.83 8.77
C LEU A 17 10.04 1.70 9.16
N ALA A 18 11.23 1.39 8.63
CA ALA A 18 12.42 2.22 8.86
C ALA A 18 12.18 3.66 8.39
N MET A 19 11.49 3.84 7.26
CA MET A 19 11.10 5.15 6.75
C MET A 19 10.01 5.87 7.55
N PHE A 20 9.15 5.17 8.28
CA PHE A 20 8.21 5.81 9.19
C PHE A 20 8.86 6.16 10.54
N LEU A 21 9.79 5.33 11.01
CA LEU A 21 10.37 5.41 12.34
C LEU A 21 11.65 6.24 12.41
N TRP A 22 12.35 6.49 11.29
CA TRP A 22 13.60 7.27 11.30
C TRP A 22 13.51 8.65 11.98
N PRO A 23 12.41 9.45 11.88
CA PRO A 23 12.36 10.77 12.51
C PRO A 23 12.18 10.67 14.03
N LEU A 24 11.75 9.51 14.53
CA LEU A 24 11.58 9.26 15.97
C LEU A 24 12.89 8.84 16.63
N ILE A 25 13.85 8.33 15.84
CA ILE A 25 15.12 7.79 16.33
C ILE A 25 16.25 8.83 16.21
N LEU A 26 16.21 9.68 15.17
CA LEU A 26 17.23 10.68 14.92
C LEU A 26 16.79 12.06 15.44
N SER A 27 17.55 12.61 16.38
CA SER A 27 17.29 13.95 16.94
C SER A 27 17.64 15.04 15.90
N PRO A 28 16.86 16.14 15.80
CA PRO A 28 17.10 17.24 14.85
C PRO A 28 18.46 17.96 14.99
N THR A 29 19.19 17.70 16.08
CA THR A 29 20.42 18.40 16.50
C THR A 29 21.72 17.85 15.90
N SER A 30 21.68 16.74 15.16
CA SER A 30 22.84 16.35 14.34
C SER A 30 22.90 17.28 13.12
N GLY A 31 23.95 18.10 12.99
CA GLY A 31 24.18 19.08 11.90
C GLY A 31 24.26 18.50 10.47
N ILE A 32 23.78 17.28 10.26
CA ILE A 32 23.44 16.68 8.99
C ILE A 32 22.08 17.25 8.58
N SER A 33 22.08 18.51 8.13
CA SER A 33 20.91 19.18 7.55
C SER A 33 20.56 18.59 6.18
N HIS A 34 20.22 17.31 6.12
CA HIS A 34 19.59 16.64 4.98
C HIS A 34 18.04 16.65 5.09
N ASN A 35 17.49 17.46 6.01
CA ASN A 35 16.05 17.56 6.29
C ASN A 35 15.19 17.93 5.07
N ARG A 36 15.76 18.55 4.02
CA ARG A 36 15.04 18.82 2.77
C ARG A 36 15.11 17.66 1.78
N ASP A 37 16.24 16.97 1.65
CA ASP A 37 16.47 16.01 0.56
C ASP A 37 16.11 14.58 0.93
N ALA A 38 16.23 14.22 2.22
CA ALA A 38 15.89 12.89 2.71
C ALA A 38 14.45 12.48 2.35
N PRO A 39 13.41 13.31 2.52
CA PRO A 39 12.06 12.99 2.07
C PRO A 39 11.95 12.70 0.57
N PHE A 40 12.73 13.36 -0.28
CA PHE A 40 12.69 13.16 -1.74
C PHE A 40 13.40 11.88 -2.18
N ILE A 41 14.55 11.54 -1.58
CA ILE A 41 15.27 10.29 -1.85
C ILE A 41 14.40 9.10 -1.45
N PHE A 42 13.82 9.16 -0.26
CA PHE A 42 12.87 8.17 0.22
C PHE A 42 11.61 8.12 -0.63
N ALA A 43 11.11 9.26 -1.10
CA ALA A 43 9.97 9.31 -2.01
C ALA A 43 10.24 8.71 -3.39
N LEU A 44 11.50 8.60 -3.83
CA LEU A 44 11.87 7.96 -5.09
C LEU A 44 12.13 6.46 -4.93
N ILE A 45 12.80 6.08 -3.85
CA ILE A 45 13.16 4.68 -3.56
C ILE A 45 11.91 3.85 -3.25
N LEU A 46 10.94 4.40 -2.53
CA LEU A 46 9.79 3.62 -2.07
C LEU A 46 8.85 3.20 -3.22
N PRO A 47 8.49 4.06 -4.20
CA PRO A 47 7.79 3.65 -5.40
C PRO A 47 8.59 2.64 -6.23
N ALA A 48 9.92 2.76 -6.29
CA ALA A 48 10.76 1.79 -6.98
C ALA A 48 10.70 0.40 -6.29
N LEU A 49 10.76 0.36 -4.96
CA LEU A 49 10.61 -0.87 -4.18
C LEU A 49 9.21 -1.48 -4.35
N ILE A 50 8.17 -0.64 -4.36
CA ILE A 50 6.81 -1.09 -4.65
C ILE A 50 6.73 -1.62 -6.07
N ALA A 51 7.27 -0.93 -7.08
CA ALA A 51 7.26 -1.38 -8.47
C ALA A 51 8.02 -2.70 -8.67
N VAL A 52 9.15 -2.89 -7.99
CA VAL A 52 9.89 -4.17 -7.97
C VAL A 52 9.05 -5.27 -7.32
N LEU A 53 8.41 -4.98 -6.19
CA LEU A 53 7.48 -5.92 -5.55
C LEU A 53 6.30 -6.25 -6.47
N LEU A 54 5.72 -5.26 -7.16
CA LEU A 54 4.68 -5.48 -8.16
C LEU A 54 5.23 -6.44 -9.21
N ALA A 55 6.34 -6.12 -9.88
CA ALA A 55 6.95 -6.98 -10.90
C ALA A 55 7.19 -8.42 -10.41
N GLU A 56 7.66 -8.58 -9.17
CA GLU A 56 7.89 -9.89 -8.56
C GLU A 56 6.60 -10.67 -8.29
N LEU A 57 5.55 -9.99 -7.81
CA LEU A 57 4.23 -10.59 -7.62
C LEU A 57 3.58 -10.98 -8.95
N HIS A 58 3.91 -10.30 -10.05
CA HIS A 58 3.43 -10.64 -11.40
C HIS A 58 4.22 -11.78 -12.06
N GLY A 59 5.49 -12.02 -11.66
CA GLY A 59 6.40 -12.95 -12.34
C GLY A 59 6.46 -14.39 -11.80
N ALA A 60 6.01 -14.65 -10.57
CA ALA A 60 6.26 -15.94 -9.90
C ALA A 60 5.26 -17.06 -10.20
N ASN A 61 4.10 -16.73 -10.78
CA ASN A 61 3.09 -17.63 -11.36
C ASN A 61 2.09 -16.69 -12.03
N GLY A 62 1.88 -16.80 -13.34
CA GLY A 62 1.12 -15.82 -14.11
C GLY A 62 -0.16 -15.38 -13.39
N ILE A 63 -0.34 -14.06 -13.26
CA ILE A 63 -1.56 -13.53 -12.65
C ILE A 63 -2.74 -14.05 -13.47
N ASP A 64 -3.70 -14.68 -12.78
CA ASP A 64 -4.99 -15.00 -13.36
C ASP A 64 -5.53 -13.73 -14.02
N THR A 65 -5.70 -13.75 -15.34
CA THR A 65 -6.16 -12.59 -16.13
C THR A 65 -7.39 -11.94 -15.51
N LYS A 66 -8.25 -12.73 -14.86
CA LYS A 66 -9.42 -12.24 -14.12
C LYS A 66 -9.03 -11.44 -12.88
N ALA A 67 -8.05 -11.89 -12.11
CA ALA A 67 -7.52 -11.15 -10.97
C ALA A 67 -6.85 -9.84 -11.42
N LEU A 68 -6.11 -9.83 -12.53
CA LEU A 68 -5.53 -8.60 -13.08
C LEU A 68 -6.62 -7.61 -13.51
N ALA A 69 -7.65 -8.09 -14.20
CA ALA A 69 -8.80 -7.27 -14.58
C ALA A 69 -9.49 -6.68 -13.34
N MET A 70 -9.69 -7.50 -12.30
CA MET A 70 -10.30 -7.02 -11.06
C MET A 70 -9.41 -6.03 -10.31
N LEU A 71 -8.09 -6.21 -10.33
CA LEU A 71 -7.17 -5.24 -9.76
C LEU A 71 -7.33 -3.87 -10.42
N GLY A 72 -7.43 -3.82 -11.75
CA GLY A 72 -7.67 -2.59 -12.50
C GLY A 72 -9.02 -1.93 -12.16
N VAL A 73 -10.10 -2.71 -12.16
CA VAL A 73 -11.46 -2.22 -11.82
C VAL A 73 -11.49 -1.68 -10.40
N LEU A 74 -11.01 -2.44 -9.41
CA LEU A 74 -11.01 -2.01 -8.00
C LEU A 74 -10.09 -0.80 -7.77
N THR A 75 -8.95 -0.74 -8.47
CA THR A 75 -8.07 0.44 -8.45
C THR A 75 -8.79 1.68 -8.94
N ALA A 76 -9.53 1.58 -10.06
CA ALA A 76 -10.29 2.71 -10.60
C ALA A 76 -11.39 3.17 -9.63
N PHE A 77 -12.14 2.24 -9.05
CA PHE A 77 -13.14 2.56 -8.02
C PHE A 77 -12.51 3.23 -6.80
N GLY A 78 -11.44 2.65 -6.25
CA GLY A 78 -10.75 3.22 -5.09
C GLY A 78 -10.18 4.61 -5.38
N ALA A 79 -9.69 4.84 -6.59
CA ALA A 79 -9.12 6.11 -7.00
C ALA A 79 -10.15 7.25 -7.00
N VAL A 80 -11.40 6.94 -7.39
CA VAL A 80 -12.53 7.88 -7.39
C VAL A 80 -13.20 8.00 -6.02
N LEU A 81 -13.20 6.94 -5.21
CA LEU A 81 -13.79 6.98 -3.86
C LEU A 81 -13.02 7.92 -2.92
N ARG A 82 -11.69 7.99 -3.04
CA ARG A 82 -10.85 8.81 -2.15
C ARG A 82 -11.21 10.30 -2.18
N PRO A 83 -11.27 10.97 -3.35
CA PRO A 83 -11.65 12.38 -3.41
C PRO A 83 -13.08 12.65 -2.94
N LEU A 84 -13.98 11.67 -3.07
CA LEU A 84 -15.37 11.79 -2.62
C LEU A 84 -15.52 11.64 -1.09
N GLY A 85 -14.60 10.91 -0.44
CA GLY A 85 -14.53 10.81 1.03
C GLY A 85 -13.87 12.02 1.69
N ALA A 86 -13.00 12.73 0.97
CA ALA A 86 -12.32 13.94 1.40
C ALA A 86 -13.32 15.10 1.62
N GLY A 87 -13.93 15.14 2.80
CA GLY A 87 -14.93 16.15 3.19
C GLY A 87 -15.98 15.64 4.18
N VAL A 88 -16.14 14.32 4.32
CA VAL A 88 -17.11 13.71 5.25
C VAL A 88 -16.40 13.31 6.55
N ALA A 89 -16.04 14.30 7.38
CA ALA A 89 -15.57 14.10 8.77
C ALA A 89 -14.48 13.01 8.97
N GLY A 90 -13.58 12.81 8.00
CA GLY A 90 -12.49 11.82 8.09
C GLY A 90 -12.88 10.38 7.72
N ILE A 91 -14.08 10.16 7.16
CA ILE A 91 -14.53 8.84 6.70
C ILE A 91 -13.97 8.55 5.30
N GLU A 92 -12.89 7.77 5.26
CA GLU A 92 -12.24 7.33 4.03
C GLU A 92 -12.78 5.97 3.58
N THR A 93 -13.78 5.98 2.70
CA THR A 93 -14.44 4.77 2.16
C THR A 93 -13.48 3.86 1.37
N VAL A 94 -12.33 4.38 0.95
CA VAL A 94 -11.29 3.60 0.27
C VAL A 94 -10.81 2.43 1.13
N PHE A 95 -10.73 2.59 2.45
CA PHE A 95 -10.23 1.53 3.33
C PHE A 95 -11.20 0.36 3.40
N PHE A 96 -12.51 0.60 3.33
CA PHE A 96 -13.51 -0.45 3.23
C PHE A 96 -13.27 -1.33 2.00
N LEU A 97 -13.02 -0.70 0.85
CA LEU A 97 -12.69 -1.40 -0.39
C LEU A 97 -11.40 -2.23 -0.26
N LEU A 98 -10.34 -1.64 0.29
CA LEU A 98 -9.05 -2.31 0.47
C LEU A 98 -9.14 -3.52 1.40
N ILE A 99 -9.88 -3.39 2.50
CA ILE A 99 -10.08 -4.45 3.48
C ILE A 99 -10.84 -5.62 2.85
N LEU A 100 -11.97 -5.35 2.19
CA LEU A 100 -12.77 -6.39 1.54
C LEU A 100 -11.98 -7.09 0.43
N ALA A 101 -11.32 -6.33 -0.44
CA ALA A 101 -10.54 -6.89 -1.52
C ALA A 101 -9.35 -7.71 -1.00
N GLY A 102 -8.64 -7.23 0.03
CA GLY A 102 -7.59 -8.00 0.71
C GLY A 102 -8.12 -9.29 1.33
N ARG A 103 -9.34 -9.27 1.89
CA ARG A 103 -9.99 -10.45 2.45
C ARG A 103 -10.39 -11.49 1.41
N VAL A 104 -10.89 -11.05 0.24
CA VAL A 104 -11.38 -11.91 -0.83
C VAL A 104 -10.23 -12.47 -1.70
N TYR A 105 -9.30 -11.61 -2.11
CA TYR A 105 -8.23 -11.98 -3.05
C TYR A 105 -6.88 -12.28 -2.36
N GLY A 106 -6.81 -12.09 -1.05
CA GLY A 106 -5.65 -12.42 -0.23
C GLY A 106 -4.64 -11.29 -0.06
N PRO A 107 -3.59 -11.53 0.75
CA PRO A 107 -2.68 -10.48 1.23
C PRO A 107 -1.84 -9.83 0.13
N GLY A 108 -1.36 -10.61 -0.84
CA GLY A 108 -0.59 -10.09 -1.97
C GLY A 108 -1.44 -9.15 -2.84
N PHE A 109 -2.68 -9.55 -3.17
CA PHE A 109 -3.60 -8.72 -3.94
C PHE A 109 -3.94 -7.43 -3.18
N GLY A 110 -4.26 -7.54 -1.89
CA GLY A 110 -4.56 -6.38 -1.04
C GLY A 110 -3.41 -5.39 -0.95
N PHE A 111 -2.17 -5.88 -0.86
CA PHE A 111 -0.98 -5.02 -0.89
C PHE A 111 -0.88 -4.24 -2.20
N VAL A 112 -1.00 -4.94 -3.34
CA VAL A 112 -0.90 -4.34 -4.67
C VAL A 112 -2.02 -3.31 -4.85
N LEU A 113 -3.26 -3.67 -4.52
CA LEU A 113 -4.43 -2.80 -4.65
C LEU A 113 -4.27 -1.51 -3.85
N GLY A 114 -3.74 -1.56 -2.63
CA GLY A 114 -3.48 -0.37 -1.82
C GLY A 114 -2.53 0.61 -2.52
N SER A 115 -1.44 0.10 -3.10
CA SER A 115 -0.46 0.92 -3.80
C SER A 115 -1.00 1.51 -5.10
N THR A 116 -1.67 0.70 -5.93
CA THR A 116 -2.19 1.14 -7.22
C THR A 116 -3.34 2.13 -7.04
N THR A 117 -4.19 1.92 -6.02
CA THR A 117 -5.30 2.84 -5.69
C THR A 117 -4.78 4.20 -5.27
N MET A 118 -3.82 4.25 -4.35
CA MET A 118 -3.25 5.53 -3.89
C MET A 118 -2.52 6.26 -5.02
N PHE A 119 -1.77 5.53 -5.84
CA PHE A 119 -1.08 6.10 -6.99
C PHE A 119 -2.07 6.64 -8.03
N ALA A 120 -3.07 5.85 -8.44
CA ALA A 120 -4.08 6.28 -9.40
C ALA A 120 -4.89 7.48 -8.88
N SER A 121 -5.27 7.48 -7.59
CA SER A 121 -5.97 8.62 -6.97
C SER A 121 -5.12 9.89 -7.00
N ALA A 122 -3.82 9.78 -6.73
CA ALA A 122 -2.89 10.91 -6.78
C ALA A 122 -2.70 11.45 -8.20
N LEU A 123 -2.66 10.58 -9.22
CA LEU A 123 -2.66 11.00 -10.62
C LEU A 123 -3.94 11.80 -10.97
N LEU A 124 -5.11 11.32 -10.54
CA LEU A 124 -6.40 11.97 -10.83
C LEU A 124 -6.55 13.33 -10.14
N THR A 125 -6.04 13.47 -8.92
CA THR A 125 -6.21 14.68 -8.10
C THR A 125 -5.04 15.66 -8.19
N GLY A 126 -3.97 15.31 -8.91
CA GLY A 126 -2.71 16.06 -8.86
C GLY A 126 -1.97 15.94 -7.52
N GLY A 127 -2.33 14.97 -6.67
CA GLY A 127 -1.77 14.75 -5.34
C GLY A 127 -0.39 14.08 -5.31
N ILE A 128 0.38 14.16 -6.39
CA ILE A 128 1.75 13.62 -6.42
C ILE A 128 2.64 14.51 -5.56
N GLY A 129 3.12 13.96 -4.46
CA GLY A 129 3.99 14.67 -3.54
C GLY A 129 4.92 13.73 -2.78
N PRO A 130 5.86 14.27 -2.01
CA PRO A 130 6.84 13.47 -1.25
C PRO A 130 6.17 12.54 -0.22
N TRP A 131 4.92 12.84 0.17
CA TRP A 131 4.14 12.03 1.09
C TRP A 131 3.35 10.89 0.44
N LEU A 132 3.17 10.90 -0.89
CA LEU A 132 2.41 9.87 -1.60
C LEU A 132 2.93 8.44 -1.32
N PRO A 133 4.25 8.18 -1.30
CA PRO A 133 4.74 6.81 -1.11
C PRO A 133 4.41 6.27 0.28
N PHE A 134 4.39 7.12 1.31
CA PHE A 134 3.93 6.75 2.65
C PHE A 134 2.44 6.38 2.65
N GLN A 135 1.61 7.12 1.91
CA GLN A 135 0.18 6.79 1.76
C GLN A 135 -0.02 5.47 1.00
N MET A 136 0.74 5.24 -0.07
CA MET A 136 0.73 3.98 -0.83
C MET A 136 1.06 2.80 0.09
N LEU A 137 2.14 2.90 0.87
CA LEU A 137 2.58 1.83 1.75
C LEU A 137 1.60 1.57 2.90
N ALA A 138 1.08 2.64 3.53
CA ALA A 138 0.06 2.51 4.57
C ALA A 138 -1.20 1.81 4.05
N ALA A 139 -1.68 2.19 2.86
CA ALA A 139 -2.81 1.54 2.19
C ALA A 139 -2.52 0.08 1.85
N SER A 140 -1.31 -0.20 1.35
CA SER A 140 -0.84 -1.56 1.06
C SER A 140 -0.80 -2.44 2.31
N TRP A 141 -0.38 -1.91 3.46
CA TRP A 141 -0.42 -2.65 4.73
C TRP A 141 -1.83 -2.94 5.22
N ILE A 142 -2.78 -2.05 4.99
CA ILE A 142 -4.19 -2.29 5.34
C ILE A 142 -4.74 -3.46 4.53
N GLY A 143 -4.53 -3.46 3.21
CA GLY A 143 -4.96 -4.57 2.33
C GLY A 143 -4.23 -5.88 2.65
N LEU A 144 -2.92 -5.83 2.91
CA LEU A 144 -2.13 -6.99 3.32
C LEU A 144 -2.61 -7.56 4.65
N GLY A 145 -2.79 -6.70 5.66
CA GLY A 145 -3.26 -7.10 6.99
C GLY A 145 -4.62 -7.75 6.93
N ALA A 146 -5.57 -7.17 6.19
CA ALA A 146 -6.89 -7.77 5.96
C ALA A 146 -6.81 -9.16 5.32
N GLY A 147 -5.90 -9.36 4.36
CA GLY A 147 -5.67 -10.67 3.74
C GLY A 147 -4.99 -11.70 4.64
N LEU A 148 -4.20 -11.25 5.62
CA LEU A 148 -3.54 -12.12 6.61
C LEU A 148 -4.45 -12.52 7.77
N LEU A 149 -5.58 -11.84 7.97
CA LEU A 149 -6.49 -12.17 9.07
C LEU A 149 -6.96 -13.63 8.98
N PRO A 150 -7.05 -14.35 10.11
CA PRO A 150 -7.64 -15.68 10.13
C PRO A 150 -9.12 -15.61 9.78
N THR A 151 -9.63 -16.61 9.06
CA THR A 151 -11.08 -16.70 8.80
C THR A 151 -11.75 -17.05 10.11
N ALA A 152 -12.55 -16.14 10.66
CA ALA A 152 -13.42 -16.46 11.78
C ALA A 152 -14.34 -17.61 11.33
N LYS A 153 -14.37 -18.69 12.11
CA LYS A 153 -15.25 -19.83 11.87
C LYS A 153 -15.97 -20.14 13.18
N GLY A 154 -17.27 -20.46 13.12
CA GLY A 154 -18.06 -20.88 14.27
C GLY A 154 -18.56 -19.71 15.12
N ARG A 155 -18.54 -19.83 16.46
CA ARG A 155 -19.12 -18.83 17.40
C ARG A 155 -18.50 -17.42 17.32
N ALA A 156 -17.34 -17.26 16.69
CA ALA A 156 -16.72 -15.94 16.48
C ALA A 156 -17.36 -15.16 15.31
N GLU A 157 -18.27 -15.79 14.55
CA GLU A 157 -18.98 -15.21 13.40
C GLU A 157 -20.43 -14.80 13.75
N ILE A 158 -20.93 -15.19 14.94
CA ILE A 158 -22.30 -14.99 15.44
C ILE A 158 -22.25 -14.04 16.64
#